data_AF-A0AAV4V1D5-F1
#
_entry.id   AF-A0AAV4V1D5-F1
#
_cell.length_a   1.000
_cell.length_b   1.000
_cell.length_c   1.000
_cell.angle_alpha   90.00
_cell.angle_beta   90.00
_cell.angle_gamma   90.00
#
_symmetry.space_group_name_H-M   'P 1'
#
loop_
_entity.id
_entity.type
_entity.pdbx_description
1 polymer ?
#
loop_
_entity_poly.entity_id
_entity_poly.type
_entity_poly.pdbx_seq_one_letter_code
_entity_poly.pdbx_strand_id
1 'polypeptide(L)'
;MLMNNSRFIVEVNIIVGTGHGVRLFSSRLYEVTVFENRLAPLWVLNLNATDEIAHKPVLYSIVGHDYNGLFVMEADTGRLTVTASLDREKRDRYSLKVRAENVGRHRFGREISRSGKAFFPFLHPVLLARLSLDRFLWSIMKWLNRGIKGKKQSLSG
;
A
#
# COMPACT_ATOMS: atom_id res chain seq x y z
N MET A 1 24.21 -13.38 -27.45
CA MET A 1 23.73 -14.36 -26.44
C MET A 1 22.72 -13.65 -25.56
N LEU A 2 21.42 -13.79 -25.85
CA LEU A 2 20.37 -13.16 -25.05
C LEU A 2 20.28 -13.93 -23.74
N MET A 3 20.66 -13.30 -22.62
CA MET A 3 20.42 -13.87 -21.30
C MET A 3 18.91 -14.05 -21.16
N ASN A 4 18.48 -15.30 -20.96
CA ASN A 4 17.09 -15.64 -20.73
C ASN A 4 16.70 -15.11 -19.34
N ASN A 5 16.19 -13.87 -19.30
CA ASN A 5 15.76 -13.21 -18.07
C ASN A 5 14.56 -13.87 -17.40
N SER A 6 13.96 -14.89 -18.01
CA SER A 6 12.81 -15.63 -17.47
C SER A 6 13.10 -16.35 -16.15
N ARG A 7 14.38 -16.48 -15.73
CA ARG A 7 14.79 -17.12 -14.47
C ARG A 7 14.86 -16.18 -13.27
N PHE A 8 14.80 -14.86 -13.43
CA PHE A 8 14.95 -13.89 -12.33
C PHE A 8 13.66 -13.10 -12.03
N ILE A 9 12.53 -13.59 -12.56
CA ILE A 9 11.24 -12.92 -12.51
C ILE A 9 10.30 -13.71 -11.61
N VAL A 10 9.63 -12.97 -10.73
CA VAL A 10 8.49 -13.40 -9.92
C VAL A 10 7.22 -12.76 -10.47
N GLU A 11 6.17 -13.56 -10.61
CA GLU A 11 4.87 -13.12 -11.09
C GLU A 11 3.99 -12.70 -9.91
N VAL A 12 3.38 -11.52 -9.99
CA VAL A 12 2.43 -11.02 -9.00
C VAL A 12 1.11 -10.74 -9.70
N ASN A 13 0.09 -11.54 -9.37
CA ASN A 13 -1.24 -11.45 -9.93
C ASN A 13 -2.16 -10.69 -8.98
N ILE A 14 -2.62 -9.52 -9.39
CA ILE A 14 -3.56 -8.71 -8.63
C ILE A 14 -4.97 -8.92 -9.19
N ILE A 15 -5.86 -9.45 -8.34
CA ILE A 15 -7.24 -9.80 -8.70
C ILE A 15 -8.20 -8.84 -8.01
N VAL A 16 -8.82 -7.93 -8.77
CA VAL A 16 -9.82 -6.98 -8.25
C VAL A 16 -11.18 -7.69 -8.17
N GLY A 17 -11.50 -8.24 -7.00
CA GLY A 17 -12.58 -9.24 -6.87
C GLY A 17 -13.84 -8.82 -6.11
N THR A 18 -13.77 -7.81 -5.23
CA THR A 18 -14.91 -7.47 -4.34
C THR A 18 -15.07 -5.97 -4.10
N GLY A 19 -16.24 -5.55 -3.63
CA GLY A 19 -16.60 -4.15 -3.38
C GLY A 19 -17.36 -3.51 -4.55
N HIS A 20 -18.04 -2.38 -4.32
CA HIS A 20 -18.86 -1.78 -5.37
C HIS A 20 -18.02 -1.16 -6.50
N GLY A 21 -16.79 -0.72 -6.20
CA GLY A 21 -15.87 -0.09 -7.16
C GLY A 21 -15.35 -1.05 -8.24
N VAL A 22 -15.46 -2.35 -8.03
CA VAL A 22 -15.18 -3.45 -8.97
C VAL A 22 -15.72 -3.18 -10.38
N ARG A 23 -16.93 -2.64 -10.53
CA ARG A 23 -17.53 -2.34 -11.85
C ARG A 23 -16.79 -1.28 -12.68
N LEU A 24 -15.85 -0.56 -12.07
CA LEU A 24 -15.09 0.52 -12.71
C LEU A 24 -13.86 0.03 -13.47
N PHE A 25 -13.49 -1.25 -13.30
CA PHE A 25 -12.35 -1.89 -13.94
C PHE A 25 -12.85 -2.68 -15.14
N SER A 26 -12.21 -2.49 -16.30
CA SER A 26 -12.42 -3.30 -17.50
C SER A 26 -11.69 -4.64 -17.41
N SER A 27 -10.59 -4.73 -16.65
CA SER A 27 -9.94 -6.00 -16.30
C SER A 27 -10.09 -6.36 -14.82
N ARG A 28 -10.19 -7.66 -14.56
CA ARG A 28 -10.19 -8.22 -13.19
C ARG A 28 -8.81 -8.65 -12.73
N LEU A 29 -7.89 -8.85 -13.67
CA LEU A 29 -6.57 -9.43 -13.45
C LEU A 29 -5.51 -8.47 -13.99
N TYR A 30 -4.57 -8.11 -13.12
CA TYR A 30 -3.36 -7.38 -13.48
C TYR A 30 -2.17 -8.26 -13.15
N GLU A 31 -1.43 -8.64 -14.18
CA GLU A 31 -0.22 -9.46 -14.07
C GLU A 31 0.99 -8.54 -14.07
N VAL A 32 1.81 -8.62 -13.03
CA VAL A 32 3.02 -7.80 -12.90
C VAL A 32 4.23 -8.68 -12.69
N THR A 33 5.29 -8.41 -13.43
CA THR A 33 6.57 -9.08 -13.30
C THR A 33 7.52 -8.27 -12.43
N VAL A 34 8.06 -8.89 -11.39
CA VAL A 34 8.98 -8.28 -10.45
C VAL A 34 10.31 -9.04 -10.49
N PHE A 35 11.41 -8.30 -10.65
CA PHE A 35 12.75 -8.89 -10.57
C PHE A 35 13.12 -9.18 -9.11
N GLU A 36 13.57 -10.40 -8.82
CA GLU A 36 13.89 -10.84 -7.45
C GLU A 36 15.10 -10.10 -6.85
N ASN A 37 16.03 -9.65 -7.69
CA ASN A 37 17.25 -8.96 -7.28
C ASN A 37 17.04 -7.47 -6.91
N ARG A 38 15.78 -7.03 -6.80
CA ARG A 38 15.46 -5.65 -6.42
C ARG A 38 15.44 -5.49 -4.91
N LEU A 39 16.08 -4.42 -4.44
CA LEU A 39 16.01 -4.03 -3.04
C LEU A 39 14.60 -3.56 -2.70
N ALA A 40 14.06 -4.08 -1.60
CA ALA A 40 12.79 -3.63 -1.03
C ALA A 40 13.00 -2.49 0.00
N PRO A 41 11.98 -1.65 0.27
CA PRO A 41 10.63 -1.70 -0.29
C PRO A 41 10.57 -1.28 -1.77
N LEU A 42 9.74 -1.98 -2.57
CA LEU A 42 9.60 -1.76 -4.01
C LEU A 42 8.12 -1.54 -4.38
N TRP A 43 7.84 -0.48 -5.15
CA TRP A 43 6.51 -0.25 -5.71
C TRP A 43 6.32 -1.10 -6.97
N VAL A 44 5.20 -1.83 -7.02
CA VAL A 44 4.94 -2.85 -8.06
C VAL A 44 3.86 -2.39 -9.03
N LEU A 45 2.78 -1.77 -8.51
CA LEU A 45 1.64 -1.34 -9.31
C LEU A 45 0.97 -0.14 -8.66
N ASN A 46 0.38 0.74 -9.46
CA ASN A 46 -0.57 1.75 -8.99
C ASN A 46 -1.88 1.57 -9.76
N LEU A 47 -2.91 1.07 -9.07
CA LEU A 47 -4.20 0.83 -9.71
C LEU A 47 -4.83 2.15 -10.19
N ASN A 48 -4.84 3.24 -9.40
CA ASN A 48 -5.44 4.51 -9.85
C ASN A 48 -4.75 5.17 -11.04
N ALA A 49 -3.53 4.76 -11.37
CA ALA A 49 -2.82 5.27 -12.53
C ALA A 49 -3.23 4.57 -13.84
N THR A 50 -4.09 3.55 -13.81
CA THR A 50 -4.62 2.94 -15.04
C THR A 50 -5.74 3.80 -15.62
N ASP A 51 -5.84 3.81 -16.95
CA ASP A 51 -6.86 4.60 -17.67
C ASP A 51 -8.29 4.25 -17.25
N GLU A 52 -8.52 3.01 -16.82
CA GLU A 52 -9.83 2.50 -16.42
C GLU A 52 -10.44 3.26 -15.22
N ILE A 53 -9.59 3.71 -14.30
CA ILE A 53 -9.98 4.25 -13.00
C ILE A 53 -9.33 5.59 -12.66
N ALA A 54 -8.56 6.15 -13.58
CA ALA A 54 -8.03 7.50 -13.47
C ALA A 54 -9.13 8.50 -13.05
N HIS A 55 -8.83 9.31 -12.03
CA HIS A 55 -9.71 10.33 -11.47
C HIS A 55 -11.00 9.82 -10.78
N LYS A 56 -11.11 8.51 -10.51
CA LYS A 56 -12.23 7.94 -9.75
C LYS A 56 -11.87 7.81 -8.26
N PRO A 57 -12.78 8.19 -7.35
CA PRO A 57 -12.54 8.06 -5.91
C PRO A 57 -12.82 6.62 -5.46
N VAL A 58 -11.81 5.76 -5.60
CA VAL A 58 -11.86 4.34 -5.22
C VAL A 58 -10.92 4.11 -4.04
N LEU A 59 -11.39 3.35 -3.05
CA LEU A 59 -10.56 2.88 -1.95
C LEU A 59 -10.21 1.40 -2.12
N TYR A 60 -8.97 1.07 -1.82
CA TYR A 60 -8.36 -0.22 -2.01
C TYR A 60 -8.00 -0.90 -0.69
N SER A 61 -8.14 -2.22 -0.66
CA SER A 61 -7.59 -3.04 0.41
C SER A 61 -7.28 -4.44 -0.09
N ILE A 62 -6.22 -5.05 0.43
CA ILE A 62 -5.95 -6.47 0.22
C ILE A 62 -6.94 -7.26 1.07
N VAL A 63 -7.56 -8.27 0.46
CA VAL A 63 -8.47 -9.20 1.13
C VAL A 63 -7.89 -10.62 1.07
N GLY A 64 -7.96 -11.35 2.17
CA GLY A 64 -7.34 -12.68 2.28
C GLY A 64 -5.87 -12.59 2.66
N HIS A 65 -5.00 -13.30 1.93
CA HIS A 65 -3.57 -13.37 2.24
C HIS A 65 -2.80 -12.16 1.70
N ASP A 66 -2.10 -11.45 2.60
CA ASP A 66 -1.11 -10.40 2.31
C ASP A 66 0.33 -10.94 2.34
N TYR A 67 0.47 -12.26 2.52
CA TYR A 67 1.73 -12.98 2.69
C TYR A 67 2.57 -12.45 3.86
N ASN A 68 1.93 -12.29 5.03
CA ASN A 68 2.55 -11.86 6.28
C ASN A 68 3.14 -10.45 6.17
N GLY A 69 2.40 -9.53 5.55
CA GLY A 69 2.82 -8.16 5.32
C GLY A 69 3.89 -7.98 4.25
N LEU A 70 4.20 -9.02 3.46
CA LEU A 70 5.08 -8.89 2.29
C LEU A 70 4.51 -7.89 1.28
N PHE A 71 3.18 -7.83 1.18
CA PHE A 71 2.47 -6.89 0.31
C PHE A 71 1.66 -5.89 1.12
N VAL A 72 1.86 -4.61 0.83
CA VAL A 72 1.13 -3.50 1.43
C VAL A 72 0.50 -2.68 0.33
N MET A 73 -0.80 -2.37 0.46
CA MET A 73 -1.54 -1.55 -0.48
C MET A 73 -1.96 -0.24 0.16
N GLU A 74 -1.62 0.86 -0.49
CA GLU A 74 -2.10 2.18 -0.13
C GLU A 74 -3.57 2.34 -0.56
N ALA A 75 -4.44 2.72 0.37
CA ALA A 75 -5.87 2.62 0.18
C ALA A 75 -6.43 3.65 -0.80
N ASP A 76 -5.86 4.84 -0.92
CA ASP A 76 -6.39 5.94 -1.73
C ASP A 76 -5.85 5.94 -3.17
N THR A 77 -4.62 5.46 -3.37
CA THR A 77 -4.00 5.35 -4.69
C THR A 77 -4.11 3.94 -5.29
N GLY A 78 -4.30 2.92 -4.46
CA GLY A 78 -4.15 1.52 -4.90
C GLY A 78 -2.70 1.16 -5.24
N ARG A 79 -1.72 1.89 -4.68
CA ARG A 79 -0.30 1.59 -4.82
C ARG A 79 0.07 0.34 -4.02
N LEU A 80 0.49 -0.70 -4.73
CA LEU A 80 0.99 -1.94 -4.15
C LEU A 80 2.52 -1.87 -3.97
N THR A 81 2.98 -2.15 -2.75
CA THR A 81 4.39 -2.19 -2.37
C THR A 81 4.75 -3.57 -1.84
N VAL A 82 5.90 -4.07 -2.27
CA VAL A 82 6.56 -5.23 -1.70
C VAL A 82 7.53 -4.76 -0.62
N THR A 83 7.45 -5.33 0.59
CA THR A 83 8.19 -4.86 1.77
C THR A 83 9.54 -5.57 1.98
N ALA A 84 9.76 -6.72 1.36
CA ALA A 84 11.01 -7.48 1.40
C ALA A 84 11.34 -8.05 0.01
N SER A 85 12.63 -8.26 -0.30
CA SER A 85 13.03 -8.79 -1.60
C SER A 85 12.37 -10.14 -1.89
N LEU A 86 11.89 -10.30 -3.12
CA LEU A 86 11.32 -11.55 -3.58
C LEU A 86 12.45 -12.52 -3.93
N ASP A 87 12.14 -13.80 -3.90
CA ASP A 87 13.08 -14.89 -4.18
C ASP A 87 12.27 -15.94 -4.94
N ARG A 88 12.59 -16.09 -6.22
CA ARG A 88 11.85 -16.94 -7.14
C ARG A 88 12.04 -18.41 -6.78
N GLU A 89 13.23 -18.83 -6.36
CA GLU A 89 13.47 -20.21 -5.91
C GLU A 89 12.60 -20.58 -4.71
N LYS A 90 12.30 -19.62 -3.82
CA LYS A 90 11.34 -19.82 -2.73
C LYS A 90 9.89 -19.79 -3.20
N ARG A 91 9.54 -18.82 -4.06
CA ARG A 91 8.20 -18.67 -4.64
C ARG A 91 8.25 -17.81 -5.90
N ASP A 92 7.88 -18.42 -7.00
CA ASP A 92 7.86 -17.82 -8.33
C ASP A 92 6.57 -17.03 -8.63
N ARG A 93 5.48 -17.26 -7.88
CA ARG A 93 4.20 -16.58 -8.11
C ARG A 93 3.42 -16.24 -6.84
N TYR A 94 2.81 -15.05 -6.85
CA TYR A 94 1.91 -14.54 -5.83
C TYR A 94 0.56 -14.17 -6.43
N SER A 95 -0.52 -14.35 -5.66
CA SER A 95 -1.87 -13.94 -6.04
C SER A 95 -2.51 -13.14 -4.91
N LEU A 96 -2.81 -11.89 -5.19
CA LEU A 96 -3.40 -10.94 -4.26
C LEU A 96 -4.83 -10.66 -4.67
N LYS A 97 -5.77 -10.85 -3.76
CA LYS A 97 -7.15 -10.39 -3.98
C LYS A 97 -7.29 -8.99 -3.40
N VAL A 98 -7.88 -8.10 -4.19
CA VAL A 98 -8.06 -6.70 -3.84
C VAL A 98 -9.56 -6.39 -3.83
N ARG A 99 -9.99 -5.71 -2.77
CA ARG A 99 -11.30 -5.06 -2.71
C ARG A 99 -11.17 -3.63 -3.20
N ALA A 100 -12.08 -3.22 -4.07
CA ALA A 100 -12.21 -1.88 -4.60
C ALA A 100 -13.58 -1.29 -4.25
N GLU A 101 -13.60 -0.19 -3.51
CA GLU A 101 -14.82 0.45 -3.00
C GLU A 101 -14.98 1.85 -3.58
N ASN A 102 -16.07 2.13 -4.31
CA ASN A 102 -16.30 3.48 -4.82
C ASN A 102 -16.92 4.34 -3.72
N VAL A 103 -16.13 5.24 -3.14
CA VAL A 103 -16.66 6.23 -2.20
C VAL A 103 -16.89 7.50 -3.00
N GLY A 104 -18.14 7.93 -3.18
CA GLY A 104 -18.43 9.13 -3.99
C GLY A 104 -17.55 10.33 -3.59
N ARG A 105 -17.28 11.27 -4.51
CA ARG A 105 -16.28 12.35 -4.31
C ARG A 105 -16.44 13.11 -2.97
N HIS A 106 -17.66 13.36 -2.50
CA HIS A 106 -17.94 14.03 -1.21
C HIS A 106 -17.65 13.18 0.04
N ARG A 107 -17.55 11.85 -0.10
CA ARG A 107 -17.26 10.92 0.99
C ARG A 107 -15.79 10.52 1.01
N PHE A 108 -15.08 10.57 -0.12
CA PHE A 108 -13.66 10.21 -0.23
C PHE A 108 -12.78 10.95 0.79
N GLY A 109 -12.83 12.29 0.85
CA GLY A 109 -12.03 13.05 1.82
C GLY A 109 -12.40 12.77 3.30
N ARG A 110 -13.69 12.52 3.58
CA ARG A 110 -14.16 12.18 4.93
C ARG A 110 -13.77 10.76 5.35
N GLU A 111 -13.82 9.80 4.43
CA GLU A 111 -13.51 8.40 4.68
C GLU A 111 -12.01 8.20 4.86
N ILE A 112 -11.18 8.87 4.05
CA ILE A 112 -9.72 8.91 4.25
C ILE A 112 -9.41 9.44 5.65
N SER A 113 -10.05 10.55 6.04
CA SER A 113 -9.86 11.17 7.36
C SER A 113 -10.40 10.30 8.52
N ARG A 114 -11.54 9.61 8.33
CA ARG A 114 -12.17 8.75 9.33
C ARG A 114 -11.49 7.41 9.51
N SER A 115 -10.90 6.87 8.44
CA SER A 115 -10.28 5.55 8.46
C SER A 115 -9.20 5.44 9.52
N GLY A 116 -8.68 6.56 10.05
CA GLY A 116 -7.88 6.62 11.28
C GLY A 116 -6.55 5.87 11.21
N LYS A 117 -6.31 5.12 10.12
CA LYS A 117 -5.04 4.64 9.65
C LYS A 117 -4.31 5.86 9.13
N ALA A 118 -3.75 6.59 10.09
CA ALA A 118 -2.77 7.62 9.86
C ALA A 118 -1.87 7.17 8.72
N PHE A 119 -1.86 7.98 7.67
CA PHE A 119 -0.85 8.00 6.64
C PHE A 119 0.53 8.03 7.31
N PHE A 120 1.07 6.84 7.57
CA PHE A 120 2.48 6.63 7.85
C PHE A 120 3.02 5.89 6.63
N PRO A 121 3.47 6.60 5.58
CA PRO A 121 4.15 5.95 4.47
C PRO A 121 5.45 5.25 4.90
N PHE A 122 5.94 5.45 6.14
CA PHE A 122 7.07 4.70 6.68
C PHE A 122 6.91 4.54 8.19
N LEU A 123 6.53 3.34 8.66
CA LEU A 123 6.88 2.76 9.96
C LEU A 123 6.19 1.39 10.08
N HIS A 124 6.65 0.43 9.28
CA HIS A 124 6.60 -0.97 9.72
C HIS A 124 7.76 -1.16 10.74
N PRO A 125 7.64 -2.00 11.78
CA PRO A 125 8.66 -2.19 12.82
C PRO A 125 10.08 -2.58 12.36
N VAL A 126 10.32 -2.75 11.06
CA VAL A 126 11.57 -3.20 10.46
C VAL A 126 12.52 -2.05 10.09
N LEU A 127 12.04 -0.80 9.98
CA LEU A 127 12.88 0.37 9.62
C LEU A 127 13.67 1.00 10.79
N LEU A 128 13.44 0.57 12.03
CA LEU A 128 14.13 1.13 13.20
C LEU A 128 15.56 0.57 13.40
N ALA A 129 15.96 -0.45 12.63
CA ALA A 129 17.22 -1.12 12.87
C ALA A 129 18.46 -0.41 12.30
N ARG A 130 18.33 0.68 11.50
CA ARG A 130 19.53 1.18 10.79
C ARG A 130 19.54 2.62 10.30
N LEU A 131 19.18 3.62 11.10
CA LEU A 131 19.54 5.01 10.78
C LEU A 131 20.00 5.78 12.02
N SER A 132 21.19 6.35 11.90
CA SER A 132 21.80 7.33 12.79
C SER A 132 20.76 8.35 13.32
N LEU A 133 20.72 8.52 14.64
CA LEU A 133 19.98 9.58 15.32
C LEU A 133 20.50 10.91 14.77
N ASP A 134 19.66 11.67 14.06
CA ASP A 134 19.55 13.12 14.33
C ASP A 134 18.55 13.86 13.45
N ARG A 135 18.01 13.29 12.36
CA ARG A 135 16.96 13.98 11.57
C ARG A 135 15.56 13.41 11.71
N PHE A 136 15.43 12.18 12.19
CA PHE A 136 14.15 11.49 12.30
C PHE A 136 13.47 11.69 13.67
N LEU A 137 14.26 11.72 14.76
CA LEU A 137 13.74 11.95 16.12
C LEU A 137 13.11 13.34 16.28
N TRP A 138 13.62 14.37 15.60
CA TRP A 138 13.04 15.71 15.66
C TRP A 138 11.57 15.70 15.19
N SER A 139 11.26 14.99 14.10
CA SER A 139 9.91 14.91 13.55
C SER A 139 8.95 14.11 14.45
N ILE A 140 9.43 13.03 15.08
CA ILE A 140 8.65 12.24 16.05
C ILE A 140 8.37 13.07 17.30
N MET A 141 9.38 13.76 17.84
CA MET A 141 9.23 14.60 19.03
C MET A 141 8.31 15.81 18.77
N LYS A 142 8.36 16.39 17.56
CA LYS A 142 7.46 17.49 17.17
C LYS A 142 6.00 17.04 17.01
N TRP A 143 5.76 15.76 16.74
CA TRP A 143 4.41 15.17 16.65
C TRP A 143 3.86 14.74 18.02
N LEU A 144 4.66 14.05 18.84
CA LEU A 144 4.28 13.67 20.22
C LEU A 144 3.88 14.89 21.06
N ASN A 145 4.61 16.00 20.91
CA ASN A 145 4.33 17.22 21.66
C ASN A 145 3.06 17.98 21.18
N ARG A 146 2.53 17.65 20.00
CA ARG A 146 1.26 18.20 19.50
C ARG A 146 0.03 17.42 19.99
N GLY A 147 0.18 16.11 20.25
CA GLY A 147 -0.88 15.28 20.84
C GLY A 147 -1.18 15.63 22.31
N ILE A 148 -0.19 16.11 23.06
CA ILE A 148 -0.34 16.48 24.48
C ILE A 148 -1.14 17.79 24.65
N LYS A 149 -1.09 18.71 23.68
CA LYS A 149 -1.82 19.99 23.75
C LYS A 149 -3.33 19.91 23.48
N GLY A 150 -3.84 18.77 22.99
CA GLY A 150 -5.25 18.58 22.64
C GLY A 150 -6.16 18.08 23.77
N LYS A 151 -5.61 17.72 24.95
CA LYS A 151 -6.40 17.29 26.12
C LYS A 151 -6.33 18.31 27.26
N LYS A 152 -6.86 19.52 27.04
CA LYS A 152 -7.18 20.46 28.13
C LYS A 152 -8.24 21.45 27.69
N GLN A 153 -9.45 20.97 27.44
CA GLN A 153 -10.69 21.77 27.36
C GLN A 153 -11.89 20.83 27.22
N SER A 154 -12.34 20.26 28.34
CA SER A 154 -13.75 19.95 28.59
C SER A 154 -13.87 19.37 30.01
N LEU A 155 -13.85 20.23 31.03
CA LEU A 155 -14.37 19.97 32.38
C LEU A 155 -14.44 21.34 33.10
N SER A 156 -15.45 22.13 32.75
CA SER A 156 -16.08 23.13 33.63
C SER A 156 -17.26 23.75 32.87
N GLY A 157 -18.46 23.67 33.44
CA GLY A 157 -19.69 24.24 32.90
C GLY A 157 -20.85 23.31 33.15
#